data_AF-A0A9D9L914-F1
#
_entry.id   AF-A0A9D9L914-F1
#
_cell.length_a   1.000
_cell.length_b   1.000
_cell.length_c   1.000
_cell.angle_alpha   90.00
_cell.angle_beta   90.00
_cell.angle_gamma   90.00
#
_symmetry.space_group_name_H-M   'P 1'
#
loop_
_entity.id
_entity.type
_entity.pdbx_description
1 polymer ?
#
loop_
_entity_poly.entity_id
_entity_poly.type
_entity_poly.pdbx_seq_one_letter_code
_entity_poly.pdbx_strand_id
1 'polypeptide(L)' 'MKGGDVTMPNDPSFDEVNALFRSFHGELEAIVMDMLGDKVSYNLMSCVFIDLDEVQEEYHNKLSELYGKEGENNV' A
#
# COMPACT_ATOMS: atom_id res chain seq x y z
N MET A 1 -0.90 5.79 -17.33
CA MET A 1 -0.95 6.94 -16.41
C MET A 1 0.38 7.67 -16.47
N LYS A 2 0.40 9.01 -16.47
CA LYS A 2 1.65 9.77 -16.40
C LYS A 2 2.20 9.63 -14.99
N GLY A 3 3.25 8.84 -14.81
CA GLY A 3 4.07 8.89 -13.61
C GLY A 3 4.69 10.27 -13.52
N GLY A 4 4.10 11.15 -12.72
CA GLY A 4 4.82 12.30 -12.21
C GLY A 4 5.89 11.77 -11.25
N ASP A 5 7.11 12.30 -11.33
CA ASP A 5 8.16 11.98 -10.36
C ASP A 5 7.63 12.28 -8.95
N VAL A 6 7.23 11.24 -8.23
CA VAL A 6 6.90 11.33 -6.81
C VAL A 6 8.24 11.39 -6.09
N THR A 7 8.80 12.59 -5.97
CA THR A 7 9.97 12.80 -5.13
C THR A 7 9.51 12.84 -3.68
N MET A 8 9.77 11.78 -2.94
CA MET A 8 9.55 11.76 -1.50
C MET A 8 10.46 12.82 -0.82
N PRO A 9 9.98 13.49 0.25
CA PRO A 9 10.83 14.29 1.12
C PRO A 9 12.01 13.48 1.65
N ASN A 10 13.11 14.14 2.03
CA ASN A 10 14.28 13.45 2.62
C ASN A 10 13.96 12.81 3.98
N ASP A 11 13.04 13.40 4.75
CA ASP A 11 12.51 12.89 6.01
C ASP A 11 10.97 12.87 5.94
N PRO A 12 10.38 11.91 5.21
CA PRO A 12 8.94 11.87 5.02
C PRO A 12 8.25 11.49 6.33
N SER A 13 7.09 12.07 6.61
CA SER A 13 6.26 11.70 7.75
C SER A 13 5.65 10.31 7.59
N PHE A 14 5.21 9.72 8.71
CA PHE A 14 4.46 8.45 8.69
C PHE A 14 3.28 8.53 7.72
N ASP A 15 2.50 9.61 7.78
CA ASP A 15 1.31 9.79 6.95
C ASP A 15 1.65 9.87 5.46
N GLU A 16 2.75 10.52 5.08
CA GLU A 16 3.20 10.60 3.68
C GLU A 16 3.60 9.22 3.15
N VAL A 17 4.37 8.44 3.92
CA VAL A 17 4.76 7.08 3.53
C VAL A 17 3.53 6.15 3.48
N ASN A 18 2.67 6.22 4.49
CA ASN A 18 1.44 5.44 4.60
C ASN A 18 0.48 5.73 3.43
N ALA A 19 0.31 7.00 3.06
CA ALA A 19 -0.51 7.39 1.92
C ALA A 19 0.05 6.86 0.59
N LEU A 20 1.38 6.89 0.41
CA LEU A 20 2.03 6.35 -0.77
C LEU A 20 1.81 4.83 -0.89
N PHE A 21 1.98 4.08 0.21
CA PHE A 21 1.72 2.63 0.22
C PHE A 21 0.25 2.31 -0.09
N ARG A 22 -0.70 3.09 0.43
CA ARG A 22 -2.13 2.94 0.08
C ARG A 22 -2.39 3.17 -1.40
N SER A 23 -1.79 4.20 -1.99
CA SER A 23 -1.91 4.46 -3.42
C SER A 23 -1.32 3.33 -4.25
N PHE A 24 -0.13 2.85 -3.89
CA PHE A 24 0.52 1.72 -4.55
C PHE A 24 -0.34 0.45 -4.50
N HIS A 25 -0.90 0.12 -3.34
CA HIS A 25 -1.77 -1.05 -3.19
C HIS A 25 -3.00 -0.95 -4.10
N GLY A 26 -3.72 0.18 -4.08
CA GLY A 26 -4.90 0.35 -4.94
C GLY A 26 -4.58 0.32 -6.44
N GLU A 27 -3.44 0.87 -6.86
CA GLU A 27 -2.98 0.75 -8.25
C GLU A 27 -2.65 -0.70 -8.63
N LEU A 28 -2.02 -1.45 -7.72
CA LEU A 28 -1.73 -2.87 -7.93
C LEU A 28 -3.02 -3.69 -8.06
N GLU A 29 -4.00 -3.50 -7.17
CA GLU A 29 -5.30 -4.15 -7.26
C GLU A 29 -5.99 -3.86 -8.59
N ALA A 30 -5.98 -2.59 -9.03
CA ALA A 30 -6.56 -2.19 -10.31
C ALA A 30 -5.88 -2.88 -11.50
N ILE A 31 -4.53 -2.99 -11.48
CA ILE A 31 -3.78 -3.73 -12.50
C ILE A 31 -4.17 -5.22 -12.50
N VAL A 32 -4.25 -5.83 -11.31
CA VAL A 32 -4.65 -7.24 -11.17
C VAL A 32 -6.08 -7.44 -11.69
N MET A 33 -7.02 -6.56 -11.37
CA MET A 33 -8.39 -6.57 -11.90
C MET A 33 -8.43 -6.44 -13.42
N ASP A 34 -7.68 -5.51 -14.00
CA ASP A 34 -7.62 -5.33 -15.46
C ASP A 34 -7.05 -6.57 -16.17
N MET A 35 -6.03 -7.19 -15.55
CA MET A 35 -5.37 -8.37 -16.12
C MET A 35 -6.22 -9.64 -16.00
N LEU A 36 -6.92 -9.83 -14.89
CA LEU A 36 -7.49 -11.12 -14.49
C LEU A 36 -8.98 -11.09 -14.17
N GLY A 37 -9.61 -9.93 -13.97
CA GLY A 37 -10.97 -9.79 -13.44
C GLY A 37 -12.03 -10.60 -14.20
N ASP A 38 -11.93 -10.63 -15.53
CA ASP A 38 -12.84 -11.41 -16.39
C ASP A 38 -12.34 -12.83 -16.71
N LYS A 39 -11.08 -13.14 -16.35
CA LYS A 39 -10.39 -14.40 -16.71
C LYS A 39 -10.43 -15.44 -15.61
N VAL A 40 -10.65 -15.03 -14.36
CA VAL A 40 -10.67 -15.94 -13.20
C VAL A 40 -11.96 -15.80 -12.40
N SER A 41 -12.22 -16.77 -11.52
CA SER A 41 -13.40 -16.70 -10.66
C SER A 41 -13.26 -15.58 -9.63
N TYR A 42 -14.40 -14.97 -9.29
CA TYR A 42 -14.48 -13.98 -8.21
C TYR A 42 -13.85 -14.51 -6.90
N ASN A 43 -14.06 -15.78 -6.57
CA ASN A 43 -13.47 -16.38 -5.38
C ASN A 43 -11.94 -16.40 -5.42
N LEU A 44 -11.33 -16.74 -6.56
CA LEU A 44 -9.88 -16.70 -6.69
C LEU A 44 -9.36 -15.27 -6.60
N MET A 45 -10.05 -14.32 -7.23
CA MET A 45 -9.71 -12.90 -7.15
C MET A 45 -9.78 -12.37 -5.72
N SER A 46 -10.83 -12.75 -4.99
CA SER A 46 -11.00 -12.39 -3.59
C SER A 46 -9.88 -12.94 -2.71
N CYS A 47 -9.38 -14.16 -2.96
CA CYS A 47 -8.22 -14.68 -2.22
C CYS A 47 -6.97 -13.83 -2.49
N VAL A 48 -6.72 -13.45 -3.74
CA VAL A 48 -5.57 -12.61 -4.09
C VAL A 48 -5.62 -11.26 -3.38
N PHE A 49 -6.79 -10.61 -3.32
CA PHE A 49 -6.92 -9.33 -2.62
C PHE A 49 -6.81 -9.45 -1.11
N ILE A 50 -7.33 -10.53 -0.51
CA ILE A 50 -7.11 -10.80 0.91
C ILE A 50 -5.60 -10.94 1.21
N ASP A 51 -4.87 -11.70 0.40
CA ASP A 51 -3.42 -11.85 0.58
C ASP A 51 -2.69 -10.51 0.41
N LEU A 52 -3.12 -9.65 -0.53
CA LEU A 52 -2.55 -8.30 -0.72
C LEU A 52 -2.87 -7.37 0.46
N ASP A 53 -4.08 -7.44 1.01
CA ASP A 53 -4.52 -6.67 2.17
C ASP A 53 -3.70 -7.04 3.41
N GLU A 54 -3.51 -8.34 3.66
CA GLU A 54 -2.70 -8.84 4.78
C GLU A 54 -1.25 -8.34 4.69
N VAL A 55 -0.66 -8.40 3.48
CA VAL A 55 0.68 -7.86 3.25
C VAL A 55 0.71 -6.35 3.50
N GLN A 56 -0.29 -5.60 3.02
CA GLN A 56 -0.36 -4.16 3.25
C GLN A 56 -0.45 -3.82 4.74
N GLU A 57 -1.26 -4.56 5.51
CA GLU A 57 -1.38 -4.39 6.96
C GLU A 57 -0.05 -4.67 7.67
N GLU A 58 0.69 -5.72 7.28
CA GLU A 58 2.02 -6.01 7.83
C GLU A 58 2.99 -4.84 7.61
N TYR A 59 3.01 -4.26 6.41
CA TYR A 59 3.85 -3.10 6.12
C TYR A 59 3.39 -1.84 6.87
N HIS A 60 2.09 -1.60 7.02
CA HIS A 60 1.59 -0.49 7.85
C HIS A 60 2.02 -0.65 9.32
N ASN A 61 1.96 -1.86 9.87
CA ASN A 61 2.39 -2.13 11.24
C ASN A 61 3.90 -1.90 11.41
N LYS A 62 4.73 -2.40 10.49
CA LYS A 62 6.18 -2.12 10.48
C LYS A 62 6.49 -0.63 10.35
N LEU A 63 5.76 0.07 9.47
CA LEU A 63 5.92 1.51 9.31
C LEU A 63 5.57 2.25 10.60
N SER A 64 4.51 1.82 11.29
CA SER A 64 4.11 2.36 12.59
C SER A 64 5.18 2.12 13.66
N GLU A 65 5.82 0.94 13.67
CA GLU A 65 6.94 0.65 14.57
C GLU A 65 8.16 1.53 14.30
N LEU A 66 8.50 1.79 13.03
CA LEU A 66 9.64 2.61 12.63
C LEU A 66 9.48 4.10 12.99
N TYR A 67 8.27 4.63 12.85
CA TYR A 67 7.95 6.03 13.15
C TYR A 67 7.50 6.26 14.60
N GLY A 68 7.33 5.19 15.37
CA GLY A 68 6.67 5.20 16.68
C GLY A 68 5.15 5.21 16.54
N LYS A 69 4.45 4.47 17.41
CA LYS A 69 2.98 4.56 17.54
C LYS A 69 2.65 6.01 17.89
N GLU A 70 2.12 6.77 16.94
CA GLU A 70 1.74 8.19 17.05
C GLU A 70 2.86 9.25 17.08
N GLY A 71 4.03 9.03 16.47
CA GLY A 71 5.06 10.08 16.41
C GLY A 71 5.51 10.59 17.80
N GLU A 72 5.21 9.84 18.86
CA GLU A 72 5.77 10.05 20.18
C GLU A 72 7.22 9.57 20.14
N ASN A 73 8.08 10.56 19.97
CA ASN A 73 9.54 10.58 20.14
C ASN A 73 10.35 10.35 18.85
N ASN A 74 10.71 11.48 18.23
CA ASN A 74 12.11 11.81 17.98
C ASN A 74 12.30 13.33 18.19
N VAL A 75 12.36 13.76 19.47
CA VAL A 75 13.05 14.98 19.92
C VAL A 75 14.33 14.55 20.63
#